data_AF-A0A381W9H6-F1
#
_entry.id   AF-A0A381W9H6-F1
#
_cell.length_a   1.000
_cell.length_b   1.000
_cell.length_c   1.000
_cell.angle_alpha   90.00
_cell.angle_beta   90.00
_cell.angle_gamma   90.00
#
_symmetry.space_group_name_H-M   'P 1'
#
loop_
_entity.id
_entity.type
_entity.pdbx_description
1 polymer ?
#
loop_
_entity_poly.entity_id
_entity_poly.type
_entity_poly.pdbx_seq_one_letter_code
_entity_poly.pdbx_strand_id
1 'polypeptide(L)'
;MLVKKYLAAITGSFLLLNFHGFSTIQSAEFNQAQIEILPLTSFLFANRDPMRAGWHREPISKGVKNLKSVTEKPVGSLFVQLKPRLNEGEYQLALRVLRDGSHQFLRLREFTGGKPLNHKVYLTIPFEFLIGVIQGEAIRSLFPNDRVEAGGWLHQVTYAWETPELLEKVFTTSGNYTFHQESFKQGAQFTIPWNSLRSDLELEPLAVRDPLVIRRDDSGLRYAFYQIKPGDTLYSSVVIRFIGEKKHYVRSQNASDLLVLNGLADARHLSPGQYIKIPLEWIRPEYLYHVPSIYRSSEEFNSEKKVKSQQYLPYHILQPESGNSNGIDIISQR
;
A
#
# COMPACT_ATOMS: atom_id res chain seq x y z
N MET A 1 -19.66 84.87 46.67
CA MET A 1 -20.04 85.84 45.62
C MET A 1 -20.24 85.04 44.32
N LEU A 2 -21.29 84.22 44.13
CA LEU A 2 -22.70 84.57 43.83
C LEU A 2 -22.78 85.89 43.02
N VAL A 3 -23.25 85.97 41.77
CA VAL A 3 -24.52 85.49 41.18
C VAL A 3 -24.42 85.45 39.64
N LYS A 4 -25.14 84.52 38.99
CA LYS A 4 -25.95 84.63 37.74
C LYS A 4 -25.76 83.37 36.87
N LYS A 5 -26.77 82.72 36.28
CA LYS A 5 -28.25 82.75 36.32
C LYS A 5 -28.67 81.45 35.59
N TYR A 6 -29.70 80.76 36.08
CA TYR A 6 -30.39 79.68 35.35
C TYR A 6 -31.42 80.26 34.37
N LEU A 7 -31.62 79.61 33.21
CA LEU A 7 -32.90 79.45 32.49
C LEU A 7 -32.67 78.40 31.37
N ALA A 8 -33.13 77.15 31.51
CA ALA A 8 -34.39 76.62 30.97
C ALA A 8 -34.55 76.90 29.45
N ALA A 9 -34.19 75.94 28.59
CA ALA A 9 -35.04 74.86 28.08
C ALA A 9 -36.04 75.31 27.01
N ILE A 10 -36.00 74.67 25.83
CA ILE A 10 -37.12 74.11 25.04
C ILE A 10 -36.67 73.91 23.57
N THR A 11 -36.52 72.63 23.24
CA THR A 11 -36.83 71.91 21.99
C THR A 11 -37.14 72.67 20.69
N GLY A 12 -36.51 72.21 19.62
CA GLY A 12 -36.97 72.38 18.23
C GLY A 12 -36.32 71.35 17.30
N SER A 13 -37.01 70.22 17.09
CA SER A 13 -36.67 69.20 16.09
C SER A 13 -36.84 69.71 14.67
N PHE A 14 -35.87 69.45 13.79
CA PHE A 14 -36.04 69.19 12.36
C PHE A 14 -34.88 68.25 11.95
N LEU A 15 -35.11 66.94 11.69
CA LEU A 15 -35.52 66.34 10.39
C LEU A 15 -34.37 66.45 9.36
N LEU A 16 -33.84 65.47 8.63
CA LEU A 16 -34.16 64.09 8.20
C LEU A 16 -32.80 63.47 7.79
N LEU A 17 -32.49 62.19 7.98
CA LEU A 17 -32.79 61.11 7.04
C LEU A 17 -32.32 59.80 7.71
N ASN A 18 -33.28 58.96 8.05
CA ASN A 18 -33.12 57.52 8.10
C ASN A 18 -34.36 56.95 7.41
N PHE A 19 -34.29 55.68 6.97
CA PHE A 19 -35.26 54.95 6.15
C PHE A 19 -35.05 55.13 4.63
N HIS A 20 -35.04 54.10 3.78
CA HIS A 20 -35.09 52.64 3.90
C HIS A 20 -34.61 52.07 2.55
N GLY A 21 -33.93 50.92 2.55
CA GLY A 21 -33.49 50.28 1.32
C GLY A 21 -33.15 48.82 1.58
N PHE A 22 -34.17 47.97 1.51
CA PHE A 22 -34.05 46.53 1.41
C PHE A 22 -32.97 46.15 0.38
N SER A 23 -32.01 45.34 0.80
CA SER A 23 -31.50 44.30 -0.07
C SER A 23 -31.33 43.06 0.80
N THR A 24 -32.32 42.18 0.68
CA THR A 24 -32.12 40.74 0.68
C THR A 24 -30.79 40.45 0.00
N ILE A 25 -29.74 40.22 0.79
CA ILE A 25 -28.60 39.46 0.30
C ILE A 25 -29.07 38.02 0.29
N GLN A 26 -29.72 37.74 -0.83
CA GLN A 26 -30.05 36.44 -1.34
C GLN A 26 -28.87 35.51 -1.11
N SER A 27 -29.19 34.42 -0.42
CA SER A 27 -28.51 33.14 -0.48
C SER A 27 -27.96 32.88 -1.88
N ALA A 28 -26.70 33.25 -2.11
CA ALA A 28 -25.96 32.94 -3.31
C ALA A 28 -24.75 32.09 -2.89
N GLU A 29 -25.00 30.78 -2.90
CA GLU A 29 -24.03 29.74 -3.23
C GLU A 29 -22.69 29.74 -2.48
N PHE A 30 -22.73 29.46 -1.18
CA PHE A 30 -21.68 28.63 -0.59
C PHE A 30 -22.07 27.16 -0.69
N ASN A 31 -22.12 26.67 -1.93
CA ASN A 31 -22.02 25.25 -2.25
C ASN A 31 -20.53 24.86 -2.21
N GLN A 32 -19.92 24.95 -1.02
CA GLN A 32 -18.66 24.28 -0.75
C GLN A 32 -18.95 23.14 0.22
N ALA A 33 -19.26 22.01 -0.41
CA ALA A 33 -19.13 20.65 0.08
C ALA A 33 -19.54 20.43 1.54
N GLN A 34 -20.68 19.77 1.73
CA GLN A 34 -20.79 18.78 2.80
C GLN A 34 -19.48 17.99 2.81
N ILE A 35 -18.64 18.28 3.80
CA ILE A 35 -17.51 17.44 4.15
C ILE A 35 -18.18 16.19 4.69
N GLU A 36 -18.49 15.25 3.80
CA GLU A 36 -18.90 13.91 4.19
C GLU A 36 -17.78 13.43 5.12
N ILE A 37 -18.09 13.31 6.41
CA ILE A 37 -17.15 12.82 7.42
C ILE A 37 -17.02 11.33 7.16
N LEU A 38 -16.28 11.00 6.11
CA LEU A 38 -15.93 9.64 5.77
C LEU A 38 -15.09 9.11 6.93
N PRO A 39 -15.33 7.87 7.36
CA PRO A 39 -14.48 7.24 8.35
C PRO A 39 -13.10 7.09 7.73
N LEU A 40 -12.13 7.80 8.31
CA LEU A 40 -10.75 7.85 7.81
C LEU A 40 -9.83 7.33 8.90
N THR A 41 -9.08 6.30 8.56
CA THR A 41 -7.89 5.91 9.29
C THR A 41 -6.66 6.48 8.57
N SER A 42 -5.61 6.81 9.31
CA SER A 42 -4.39 7.41 8.74
C SER A 42 -3.24 6.43 8.83
N PHE A 43 -2.42 6.39 7.80
CA PHE A 43 -1.19 5.61 7.76
C PHE A 43 -0.10 6.36 7.01
N LEU A 44 1.15 5.99 7.26
CA LEU A 44 2.30 6.53 6.54
C LEU A 44 2.69 5.53 5.46
N PHE A 45 2.78 6.01 4.23
CA PHE A 45 3.27 5.23 3.11
C PHE A 45 4.64 5.74 2.68
N ALA A 46 5.55 4.83 2.35
CA ALA A 46 6.85 5.17 1.79
C ALA A 46 7.55 6.30 2.59
N ASN A 47 8.02 7.37 1.93
CA ASN A 47 8.71 8.58 2.43
C ASN A 47 7.93 9.37 3.49
N ARG A 48 7.19 8.68 4.36
CA ARG A 48 6.25 9.19 5.33
C ARG A 48 5.17 10.03 4.65
N ASP A 49 4.78 9.64 3.43
CA ASP A 49 3.66 10.25 2.73
C ASP A 49 2.40 9.98 3.57
N PRO A 50 1.74 11.02 4.09
CA PRO A 50 0.53 10.84 4.87
C PRO A 50 -0.60 10.43 3.93
N MET A 51 -1.13 9.24 4.16
CA MET A 51 -2.29 8.70 3.46
C MET A 51 -3.43 8.45 4.44
N ARG A 52 -4.65 8.38 3.90
CA ARG A 52 -5.84 8.05 4.67
C ARG A 52 -6.64 6.99 3.95
N ALA A 53 -7.05 5.94 4.62
CA ALA A 53 -7.94 4.94 4.05
C ALA A 53 -9.35 5.12 4.62
N GLY A 54 -10.37 4.80 3.82
CA GLY A 54 -11.76 4.86 4.23
C GLY A 54 -12.66 4.06 3.32
N TRP A 55 -13.96 4.16 3.57
CA TRP A 55 -14.99 3.52 2.77
C TRP A 55 -16.18 4.47 2.56
N HIS A 56 -16.93 4.27 1.48
CA HIS A 56 -18.16 5.00 1.21
C HIS A 56 -19.33 4.45 2.04
N ARG A 57 -20.08 5.33 2.72
CA ARG A 57 -21.25 4.95 3.53
C ARG A 57 -22.54 4.84 2.73
N GLU A 58 -22.63 5.61 1.66
CA GLU A 58 -23.77 5.62 0.75
C GLU A 58 -23.29 5.21 -0.65
N PRO A 59 -24.17 4.57 -1.46
CA PRO A 59 -23.83 4.33 -2.84
C PRO A 59 -23.65 5.68 -3.54
N ILE A 60 -22.52 5.85 -4.26
CA ILE A 60 -22.26 7.10 -4.98
C ILE A 60 -23.27 7.19 -6.13
N SER A 61 -24.40 7.84 -5.90
CA SER A 61 -25.37 8.17 -6.93
C SER A 61 -24.93 9.47 -7.64
N LYS A 62 -25.09 9.45 -8.97
CA LYS A 62 -24.71 10.49 -9.94
C LYS A 62 -24.80 11.94 -9.40
N GLY A 63 -23.65 12.56 -9.13
CA GLY A 63 -23.56 13.98 -8.78
C GLY A 63 -22.43 14.77 -9.46
N VAL A 64 -21.45 14.11 -10.08
CA VAL A 64 -20.34 14.78 -10.77
C VAL A 64 -20.49 14.61 -12.27
N LYS A 65 -20.95 15.66 -12.96
CA LYS A 65 -21.33 15.68 -14.39
C LYS A 65 -20.22 15.32 -15.40
N ASN A 66 -19.02 14.92 -14.98
CA ASN A 66 -17.89 14.75 -15.90
C ASN A 66 -17.07 13.45 -15.75
N LEU A 67 -17.53 12.44 -15.01
CA LEU A 67 -16.93 11.11 -15.08
C LEU A 67 -17.72 10.21 -16.02
N LYS A 68 -17.38 10.26 -17.32
CA LYS A 68 -17.75 9.16 -18.22
C LYS A 68 -16.95 7.93 -17.79
N SER A 69 -17.68 6.92 -17.32
CA SER A 69 -17.26 5.59 -16.89
C SER A 69 -16.77 5.42 -15.44
N VAL A 70 -17.68 5.44 -14.46
CA VAL A 70 -17.50 4.60 -13.27
C VAL A 70 -18.88 4.07 -12.82
N THR A 71 -18.95 2.75 -12.71
CA THR A 71 -19.98 1.91 -12.09
C THR A 71 -20.47 2.51 -10.76
N GLU A 72 -21.76 2.38 -10.46
CA GLU A 72 -22.28 2.68 -9.12
C GLU A 72 -21.41 1.95 -8.09
N LYS A 73 -20.78 2.71 -7.18
CA LYS A 73 -19.97 2.11 -6.13
C LYS A 73 -20.89 1.68 -5.01
N PRO A 74 -20.95 0.38 -4.67
CA PRO A 74 -21.76 -0.07 -3.55
C PRO A 74 -21.22 0.51 -2.24
N VAL A 75 -22.09 0.55 -1.23
CA VAL A 75 -21.71 0.83 0.17
C VAL A 75 -20.56 -0.08 0.59
N GLY A 76 -19.59 0.44 1.33
CA GLY A 76 -18.40 -0.31 1.76
C GLY A 76 -17.26 -0.29 0.74
N SER A 77 -17.42 0.35 -0.43
CA SER A 77 -16.31 0.52 -1.38
C SER A 77 -15.14 1.28 -0.75
N LEU A 78 -13.98 0.64 -0.70
CA LEU A 78 -12.77 1.20 -0.11
C LEU A 78 -12.12 2.26 -1.02
N PHE A 79 -11.41 3.21 -0.41
CA PHE A 79 -10.59 4.19 -1.11
C PHE A 79 -9.38 4.60 -0.27
N VAL A 80 -8.39 5.22 -0.92
CA VAL A 80 -7.28 5.91 -0.24
C VAL A 80 -7.22 7.36 -0.69
N GLN A 81 -7.04 8.25 0.26
CA GLN A 81 -6.69 9.64 0.06
C GLN A 81 -5.19 9.83 0.21
N LEU A 82 -4.57 10.49 -0.77
CA LEU A 82 -3.16 10.84 -0.76
C LEU A 82 -2.94 12.22 -1.34
N LYS A 83 -1.77 12.81 -1.07
CA LYS A 83 -1.38 14.08 -1.70
C LYS A 83 -0.27 13.82 -2.73
N PRO A 84 -0.29 14.51 -3.88
CA PRO A 84 0.89 14.60 -4.72
C PRO A 84 2.05 15.23 -3.93
N ARG A 85 3.29 14.81 -4.21
CA ARG A 85 4.48 15.48 -3.68
C ARG A 85 4.71 16.81 -4.39
N LEU A 86 5.53 17.67 -3.79
CA LEU A 86 5.93 18.92 -4.44
C LEU A 86 6.66 18.60 -5.76
N ASN A 87 6.24 19.24 -6.85
CA ASN A 87 6.76 19.05 -8.21
C ASN A 87 6.54 17.65 -8.82
N GLU A 88 5.66 16.82 -8.24
CA GLU A 88 5.33 15.52 -8.79
C GLU A 88 4.32 15.65 -9.94
N GLY A 89 4.72 15.20 -11.14
CA GLY A 89 3.84 15.17 -12.32
C GLY A 89 2.86 13.99 -12.32
N GLU A 90 1.87 14.02 -13.21
CA GLU A 90 0.85 12.95 -13.34
C GLU A 90 1.49 11.57 -13.55
N TYR A 91 2.46 11.47 -14.45
CA TYR A 91 3.17 10.21 -14.73
C TYR A 91 3.90 9.66 -13.49
N GLN A 92 4.62 10.53 -12.78
CA GLN A 92 5.39 10.14 -11.59
C GLN A 92 4.46 9.72 -10.44
N LEU A 93 3.38 10.48 -10.22
CA LEU A 93 2.36 10.12 -9.23
C LEU A 93 1.76 8.76 -9.56
N ALA A 94 1.38 8.54 -10.82
CA ALA A 94 0.80 7.28 -11.27
C ALA A 94 1.75 6.09 -11.06
N LEU A 95 3.02 6.23 -11.44
CA LEU A 95 4.04 5.20 -11.17
C LEU A 95 4.19 4.88 -9.68
N ARG A 96 4.00 5.88 -8.81
CA ARG A 96 4.12 5.69 -7.36
C ARG A 96 2.89 5.02 -6.74
N VAL A 97 1.69 5.28 -7.24
CA VAL A 97 0.45 4.95 -6.51
C VAL A 97 -0.52 4.06 -7.26
N LEU A 98 -0.52 4.07 -8.60
CA LEU A 98 -1.49 3.35 -9.41
C LEU A 98 -0.94 2.00 -9.88
N ARG A 99 -1.80 0.98 -9.83
CA ARG A 99 -1.56 -0.27 -10.53
C ARG A 99 -1.46 0.03 -12.02
N ASP A 100 -0.42 -0.50 -12.66
CA ASP A 100 -0.16 -0.25 -14.08
C ASP A 100 -0.04 1.26 -14.39
N GLY A 101 0.61 2.00 -13.48
CA GLY A 101 0.67 3.45 -13.51
C GLY A 101 1.24 4.05 -14.80
N SER A 102 2.18 3.37 -15.46
CA SER A 102 2.75 3.82 -16.74
C SER A 102 1.70 3.86 -17.87
N HIS A 103 0.70 2.99 -17.83
CA HIS A 103 -0.39 2.96 -18.80
C HIS A 103 -1.65 3.69 -18.33
N GLN A 104 -1.80 3.89 -17.01
CA GLN A 104 -3.01 4.47 -16.41
C GLN A 104 -2.83 5.90 -15.89
N PHE A 105 -1.70 6.58 -16.14
CA PHE A 105 -1.46 7.91 -15.58
C PHE A 105 -2.51 8.97 -15.96
N LEU A 106 -3.10 8.90 -17.15
CA LEU A 106 -4.17 9.80 -17.57
C LEU A 106 -5.44 9.66 -16.72
N ARG A 107 -5.64 8.50 -16.08
CA ARG A 107 -6.76 8.21 -15.20
C ARG A 107 -6.77 9.09 -13.95
N LEU A 108 -5.62 9.62 -13.54
CA LEU A 108 -5.56 10.60 -12.45
C LEU A 108 -6.46 11.81 -12.70
N ARG A 109 -6.68 12.18 -13.97
CA ARG A 109 -7.57 13.29 -14.34
C ARG A 109 -9.04 13.00 -14.05
N GLU A 110 -9.43 11.72 -14.03
CA GLU A 110 -10.78 11.33 -13.58
C GLU A 110 -10.91 11.64 -12.08
N PHE A 111 -9.88 11.32 -11.29
CA PHE A 111 -9.91 11.53 -9.84
C PHE A 111 -9.80 13.01 -9.45
N THR A 112 -9.17 13.85 -10.28
CA THR A 112 -9.10 15.31 -10.06
C THR A 112 -10.28 16.08 -10.65
N GLY A 113 -11.17 15.42 -11.40
CA GLY A 113 -12.21 16.09 -12.18
C GLY A 113 -11.64 17.02 -13.25
N GLY A 114 -10.50 16.64 -13.85
CA GLY A 114 -9.79 17.40 -14.88
C GLY A 114 -8.95 18.57 -14.36
N LYS A 115 -8.91 18.81 -13.05
CA LYS A 115 -8.08 19.87 -12.46
C LYS A 115 -6.61 19.46 -12.39
N PRO A 116 -5.66 20.40 -12.49
CA PRO A 116 -4.23 20.12 -12.29
C PRO A 116 -3.95 19.54 -10.90
N LEU A 117 -2.90 18.72 -10.79
CA LEU A 117 -2.45 18.18 -9.51
C LEU A 117 -2.06 19.29 -8.54
N ASN A 118 -2.51 19.17 -7.29
CA ASN A 118 -2.22 20.11 -6.22
C ASN A 118 -1.69 19.37 -5.00
N HIS A 119 -0.41 19.57 -4.67
CA HIS A 119 0.27 18.91 -3.56
C HIS A 119 -0.30 19.24 -2.17
N LYS A 120 -1.17 20.25 -2.05
CA LYS A 120 -1.79 20.64 -0.78
C LYS A 120 -3.10 19.92 -0.51
N VAL A 121 -3.74 19.36 -1.53
CA VAL A 121 -5.10 18.80 -1.48
C VAL A 121 -5.04 17.28 -1.57
N TYR A 122 -5.92 16.60 -0.83
CA TYR A 122 -6.07 15.16 -0.94
C TYR A 122 -6.79 14.78 -2.24
N LEU A 123 -6.21 13.83 -2.95
CA LEU A 123 -6.81 13.11 -4.05
C LEU A 123 -7.39 11.80 -3.52
N THR A 124 -8.67 11.54 -3.75
CA THR A 124 -9.31 10.27 -3.41
C THR A 124 -9.16 9.31 -4.59
N ILE A 125 -8.40 8.23 -4.41
CA ILE A 125 -8.20 7.18 -5.40
C ILE A 125 -8.99 5.93 -4.96
N PRO A 126 -9.82 5.36 -5.84
CA PRO A 126 -10.52 4.10 -5.54
C PRO A 126 -9.52 2.98 -5.26
N PHE A 127 -9.82 2.15 -4.28
CA PHE A 127 -8.89 1.13 -3.78
C PHE A 127 -8.36 0.23 -4.89
N GLU A 128 -9.22 -0.21 -5.81
CA GLU A 128 -8.90 -1.12 -6.92
C GLU A 128 -7.86 -0.59 -7.92
N PHE A 129 -7.65 0.73 -7.98
CA PHE A 129 -6.66 1.33 -8.88
C PHE A 129 -5.28 1.48 -8.24
N LEU A 130 -5.16 1.27 -6.94
CA LEU A 130 -3.90 1.44 -6.23
C LEU A 130 -2.99 0.22 -6.42
N ILE A 131 -1.68 0.44 -6.33
CA ILE A 131 -0.72 -0.66 -6.22
C ILE A 131 -0.99 -1.49 -4.96
N GLY A 132 -0.70 -2.79 -5.03
CA GLY A 132 -0.98 -3.73 -3.95
C GLY A 132 -0.36 -3.32 -2.61
N VAL A 133 0.84 -2.73 -2.60
CA VAL A 133 1.50 -2.30 -1.35
C VAL A 133 0.71 -1.22 -0.61
N ILE A 134 0.16 -0.22 -1.33
CA ILE A 134 -0.72 0.79 -0.72
C ILE A 134 -2.02 0.15 -0.24
N GLN A 135 -2.58 -0.77 -1.03
CA GLN A 135 -3.77 -1.51 -0.65
C GLN A 135 -3.55 -2.31 0.64
N GLY A 136 -2.41 -2.99 0.78
CA GLY A 136 -2.03 -3.75 1.97
C GLY A 136 -1.89 -2.87 3.21
N GLU A 137 -1.23 -1.72 3.09
CA GLU A 137 -1.14 -0.74 4.19
C GLU A 137 -2.52 -0.17 4.57
N ALA A 138 -3.35 0.12 3.57
CA ALA A 138 -4.73 0.56 3.80
C ALA A 138 -5.56 -0.54 4.50
N ILE A 139 -5.44 -1.80 4.09
CA ILE A 139 -6.08 -2.95 4.73
C ILE A 139 -5.65 -3.05 6.20
N ARG A 140 -4.33 -3.04 6.50
CA ARG A 140 -3.83 -3.08 7.89
C ARG A 140 -4.39 -1.95 8.74
N SER A 141 -4.55 -0.78 8.13
CA SER A 141 -5.06 0.42 8.80
C SER A 141 -6.57 0.36 9.03
N LEU A 142 -7.33 -0.21 8.08
CA LEU A 142 -8.79 -0.34 8.12
C LEU A 142 -9.24 -1.52 8.99
N PHE A 143 -8.47 -2.60 9.03
CA PHE A 143 -8.78 -3.82 9.78
C PHE A 143 -7.70 -4.07 10.84
N PRO A 144 -7.67 -3.28 11.93
CA PRO A 144 -6.59 -3.32 12.91
C PRO A 144 -6.51 -4.60 13.74
N ASN A 145 -7.58 -5.42 13.72
CA ASN A 145 -7.64 -6.70 14.43
C ASN A 145 -7.13 -7.88 13.58
N ASP A 146 -6.87 -7.64 12.31
CA ASP A 146 -6.33 -8.64 11.41
C ASP A 146 -4.86 -8.92 11.70
N ARG A 147 -4.42 -10.16 11.46
CA ARG A 147 -3.05 -10.59 11.76
C ARG A 147 -2.59 -11.75 10.89
N VAL A 148 -1.27 -11.91 10.85
CA VAL A 148 -0.60 -13.06 10.22
C VAL A 148 -0.72 -14.29 11.14
N GLU A 149 -1.15 -15.42 10.59
CA GLU A 149 -1.16 -16.74 11.26
C GLU A 149 -0.53 -17.81 10.36
N ALA A 150 -0.19 -18.98 10.91
CA ALA A 150 0.55 -20.03 10.17
C ALA A 150 -0.09 -20.40 8.83
N GLY A 151 -1.42 -20.55 8.80
CA GLY A 151 -2.16 -20.96 7.62
C GLY A 151 -2.59 -19.82 6.69
N GLY A 152 -2.43 -18.56 7.09
CA GLY A 152 -3.00 -17.46 6.33
C GLY A 152 -3.08 -16.13 7.06
N TRP A 153 -3.73 -15.18 6.40
CA TRP A 153 -4.13 -13.93 7.01
C TRP A 153 -5.43 -14.14 7.79
N LEU A 154 -5.38 -14.03 9.12
CA LEU A 154 -6.61 -14.05 9.92
C LEU A 154 -7.26 -12.68 9.84
N HIS A 155 -8.48 -12.68 9.32
CA HIS A 155 -9.35 -11.52 9.31
C HIS A 155 -10.38 -11.62 10.44
N GLN A 156 -10.63 -10.49 11.11
CA GLN A 156 -11.73 -10.35 12.06
C GLN A 156 -12.71 -9.27 11.60
N VAL A 157 -13.97 -9.67 11.36
CA VAL A 157 -15.03 -8.78 10.89
C VAL A 157 -15.14 -7.59 11.84
N THR A 158 -14.78 -6.41 11.36
CA THR A 158 -14.63 -5.20 12.18
C THR A 158 -15.86 -4.31 12.07
N TYR A 159 -16.53 -4.31 10.92
CA TYR A 159 -17.66 -3.47 10.58
C TYR A 159 -18.87 -4.27 10.12
N ALA A 160 -20.07 -3.76 10.40
CA ALA A 160 -21.33 -4.40 10.05
C ALA A 160 -21.65 -4.41 8.54
N TRP A 161 -20.95 -3.60 7.74
CA TRP A 161 -21.14 -3.53 6.28
C TRP A 161 -20.24 -4.49 5.50
N GLU A 162 -19.32 -5.20 6.18
CA GLU A 162 -18.43 -6.15 5.53
C GLU A 162 -19.23 -7.33 4.98
N THR A 163 -18.92 -7.70 3.73
CA THR A 163 -19.56 -8.85 3.07
C THR A 163 -18.49 -9.80 2.53
N PRO A 164 -18.81 -11.10 2.40
CA PRO A 164 -17.97 -12.08 1.72
C PRO A 164 -17.40 -11.58 0.39
N GLU A 165 -18.24 -10.98 -0.45
CA GLU A 165 -17.90 -10.57 -1.81
C GLU A 165 -16.93 -9.39 -1.81
N LEU A 166 -17.10 -8.46 -0.86
CA LEU A 166 -16.19 -7.33 -0.70
C LEU A 166 -14.82 -7.80 -0.26
N LEU A 167 -14.75 -8.70 0.73
CA LEU A 167 -13.48 -9.21 1.22
C LEU A 167 -12.80 -10.10 0.19
N GLU A 168 -13.56 -10.89 -0.58
CA GLU A 168 -13.01 -11.66 -1.70
C GLU A 168 -12.33 -10.72 -2.70
N LYS A 169 -13.02 -9.64 -3.08
CA LYS A 169 -12.49 -8.63 -4.00
C LYS A 169 -11.24 -7.92 -3.45
N VAL A 170 -11.20 -7.64 -2.14
CA VAL A 170 -10.10 -6.90 -1.50
C VAL A 170 -8.88 -7.78 -1.31
N PHE A 171 -9.05 -8.98 -0.75
CA PHE A 171 -7.96 -9.83 -0.28
C PHE A 171 -7.50 -10.88 -1.30
N THR A 172 -8.37 -11.35 -2.19
CA THR A 172 -8.09 -12.58 -2.97
C THR A 172 -7.90 -12.33 -4.45
N THR A 173 -7.23 -13.25 -5.13
CA THR A 173 -7.22 -13.28 -6.60
C THR A 173 -8.58 -13.79 -7.06
N SER A 174 -9.34 -12.94 -7.75
CA SER A 174 -10.74 -13.18 -8.14
C SER A 174 -11.02 -14.64 -8.57
N GLY A 175 -11.99 -15.29 -7.92
CA GLY A 175 -12.50 -16.62 -8.31
C GLY A 175 -11.83 -17.83 -7.67
N ASN A 176 -10.81 -17.64 -6.82
CA ASN A 176 -10.08 -18.77 -6.20
C ASN A 176 -10.52 -19.09 -4.76
N TYR A 177 -11.34 -18.25 -4.13
CA TYR A 177 -11.73 -18.46 -2.74
C TYR A 177 -13.06 -17.80 -2.43
N THR A 178 -14.03 -18.59 -1.99
CA THR A 178 -15.33 -18.10 -1.53
C THR A 178 -15.39 -18.25 -0.01
N PHE A 179 -15.81 -17.20 0.68
CA PHE A 179 -16.05 -17.29 2.12
C PHE A 179 -17.34 -18.10 2.36
N HIS A 180 -17.18 -19.34 2.81
CA HIS A 180 -18.29 -20.21 3.20
C HIS A 180 -18.67 -19.93 4.66
N GLN A 181 -19.25 -18.76 4.94
CA GLN A 181 -19.78 -18.47 6.29
C GLN A 181 -21.21 -17.97 6.19
N GLU A 182 -22.11 -18.63 6.92
CA GLU A 182 -23.55 -18.32 6.92
C GLU A 182 -23.88 -16.97 7.58
N SER A 183 -23.00 -16.45 8.45
CA SER A 183 -23.19 -15.13 9.07
C SER A 183 -21.88 -14.36 9.29
N PHE A 184 -21.73 -13.25 8.59
CA PHE A 184 -20.67 -12.24 8.79
C PHE A 184 -21.03 -11.30 9.95
N LYS A 185 -20.96 -11.81 11.17
CA LYS A 185 -21.20 -11.01 12.38
C LYS A 185 -19.92 -10.31 12.82
N GLN A 186 -20.03 -9.09 13.33
CA GLN A 186 -18.90 -8.38 13.89
C GLN A 186 -18.21 -9.22 14.98
N GLY A 187 -16.88 -9.30 14.91
CA GLY A 187 -16.05 -10.14 15.77
C GLY A 187 -15.86 -11.57 15.28
N ALA A 188 -16.59 -12.04 14.25
CA ALA A 188 -16.30 -13.31 13.60
C ALA A 188 -14.89 -13.30 13.01
N GLN A 189 -14.21 -14.43 13.10
CA GLN A 189 -12.84 -14.61 12.59
C GLN A 189 -12.81 -15.70 11.54
N PHE A 190 -12.01 -15.50 10.50
CA PHE A 190 -11.70 -16.53 9.52
C PHE A 190 -10.31 -16.30 8.93
N THR A 191 -9.68 -17.40 8.55
CA THR A 191 -8.36 -17.39 7.92
C THR A 191 -8.53 -17.34 6.41
N ILE A 192 -7.88 -16.37 5.77
CA ILE A 192 -7.70 -16.31 4.31
C ILE A 192 -6.40 -17.04 4.00
N PRO A 193 -6.46 -18.22 3.36
CA PRO A 193 -5.28 -19.03 3.08
C PRO A 193 -4.24 -18.27 2.23
N TRP A 194 -2.94 -18.50 2.48
CA TRP A 194 -1.86 -17.84 1.73
C TRP A 194 -1.95 -18.04 0.22
N ASN A 195 -2.36 -19.23 -0.23
CA ASN A 195 -2.52 -19.56 -1.65
C ASN A 195 -3.72 -18.85 -2.33
N SER A 196 -4.65 -18.32 -1.54
CA SER A 196 -5.79 -17.54 -2.02
C SER A 196 -5.55 -16.03 -1.92
N LEU A 197 -4.64 -15.62 -1.04
CA LEU A 197 -4.33 -14.22 -0.78
C LEU A 197 -3.55 -13.61 -1.95
N ARG A 198 -3.89 -12.38 -2.28
CA ARG A 198 -3.12 -11.58 -3.24
C ARG A 198 -1.73 -11.27 -2.69
N SER A 199 -0.71 -11.80 -3.36
CA SER A 199 0.69 -11.58 -3.00
C SER A 199 1.13 -10.12 -3.10
N ASP A 200 0.52 -9.33 -4.01
CA ASP A 200 0.85 -7.92 -4.21
C ASP A 200 0.43 -7.02 -3.03
N LEU A 201 -0.46 -7.48 -2.16
CA LEU A 201 -0.84 -6.76 -0.94
C LEU A 201 0.29 -6.73 0.11
N GLU A 202 1.34 -7.55 -0.08
CA GLU A 202 2.44 -7.77 0.86
C GLU A 202 2.00 -8.02 2.31
N LEU A 203 0.81 -8.59 2.50
CA LEU A 203 0.28 -9.02 3.79
C LEU A 203 1.05 -10.23 4.33
N GLU A 204 1.52 -11.06 3.42
CA GLU A 204 2.41 -12.18 3.70
C GLU A 204 3.85 -11.71 3.96
N PRO A 205 4.59 -12.33 4.90
CA PRO A 205 6.03 -12.22 4.98
C PRO A 205 6.71 -12.89 3.78
N LEU A 206 6.78 -12.17 2.65
CA LEU A 206 7.48 -12.59 1.46
C LEU A 206 9.00 -12.45 1.63
N ALA A 207 9.74 -13.43 1.13
CA ALA A 207 11.17 -13.36 0.83
C ALA A 207 11.41 -13.57 -0.67
N VAL A 208 12.60 -13.19 -1.11
CA VAL A 208 13.07 -13.41 -2.48
C VAL A 208 14.21 -14.43 -2.46
N ARG A 209 14.29 -15.25 -3.51
CA ARG A 209 15.40 -16.18 -3.73
C ARG A 209 16.65 -15.45 -4.21
N ASP A 210 17.81 -16.05 -3.96
CA ASP A 210 19.06 -15.60 -4.55
C ASP A 210 18.95 -15.45 -6.09
N PRO A 211 19.59 -14.43 -6.69
CA PRO A 211 20.50 -13.46 -6.08
C PRO A 211 19.81 -12.16 -5.61
N LEU A 212 18.48 -12.16 -5.49
CA LEU A 212 17.74 -10.99 -5.03
C LEU A 212 17.83 -10.91 -3.50
N VAL A 213 17.75 -9.70 -2.96
CA VAL A 213 17.61 -9.46 -1.53
C VAL A 213 16.48 -8.48 -1.27
N ILE A 214 15.63 -8.76 -0.27
CA ILE A 214 14.63 -7.77 0.15
C ILE A 214 15.32 -6.73 1.01
N ARG A 215 15.14 -5.47 0.65
CA ARG A 215 15.51 -4.33 1.50
C ARG A 215 14.38 -3.31 1.49
N ARG A 216 14.39 -2.45 2.50
CA ARG A 216 13.64 -1.21 2.44
C ARG A 216 14.52 -0.15 1.77
N ASP A 217 13.94 0.63 0.88
CA ASP A 217 14.62 1.81 0.34
C ASP A 217 14.58 2.98 1.35
N ASP A 218 15.05 4.16 0.95
CA ASP A 218 15.03 5.37 1.79
C ASP A 218 13.59 5.80 2.14
N SER A 219 12.62 5.33 1.35
CA SER A 219 11.19 5.49 1.61
C SER A 219 10.65 4.43 2.57
N GLY A 220 11.41 3.44 3.01
CA GLY A 220 10.86 2.39 3.87
C GLY A 220 9.98 1.38 3.13
N LEU A 221 9.80 1.52 1.81
CA LEU A 221 9.10 0.54 0.98
C LEU A 221 10.00 -0.65 0.71
N ARG A 222 9.41 -1.84 0.72
CA ARG A 222 10.13 -3.07 0.40
C ARG A 222 10.25 -3.21 -1.11
N TYR A 223 11.46 -3.57 -1.54
CA TYR A 223 11.75 -3.91 -2.92
C TYR A 223 12.67 -5.12 -2.96
N ALA A 224 12.63 -5.84 -4.08
CA ALA A 224 13.71 -6.74 -4.43
C ALA A 224 14.89 -5.91 -4.95
N PHE A 225 16.07 -6.14 -4.40
CA PHE A 225 17.30 -5.52 -4.86
C PHE A 225 18.19 -6.57 -5.52
N TYR A 226 18.69 -6.24 -6.71
CA TYR A 226 19.69 -7.03 -7.41
C TYR A 226 21.00 -6.25 -7.48
N GLN A 227 22.12 -6.87 -7.11
CA GLN A 227 23.44 -6.29 -7.30
C GLN A 227 23.95 -6.56 -8.72
N ILE A 228 24.18 -5.49 -9.50
CA ILE A 228 24.70 -5.57 -10.86
C ILE A 228 26.09 -6.20 -10.86
N LYS A 229 26.27 -7.27 -11.64
CA LYS A 229 27.56 -7.94 -11.83
C LYS A 229 28.29 -7.37 -13.05
N PRO A 230 29.62 -7.57 -13.15
CA PRO A 230 30.35 -7.24 -14.38
C PRO A 230 29.71 -7.88 -15.61
N GLY A 231 29.42 -7.09 -16.64
CA GLY A 231 28.77 -7.54 -17.88
C GLY A 231 27.24 -7.62 -17.83
N ASP A 232 26.60 -7.34 -16.70
CA ASP A 232 25.15 -7.28 -16.62
C ASP A 232 24.57 -6.08 -17.38
N THR A 233 23.37 -6.28 -17.93
CA THR A 233 22.57 -5.17 -18.48
C THR A 233 21.21 -5.12 -17.79
N LEU A 234 20.60 -3.93 -17.70
CA LEU A 234 19.23 -3.79 -17.17
C LEU A 234 18.27 -4.71 -17.92
N TYR A 235 18.41 -4.78 -19.24
CA TYR A 235 17.47 -5.48 -20.09
C TYR A 235 17.56 -7.00 -19.93
N SER A 236 18.75 -7.59 -20.12
CA SER A 236 18.92 -9.04 -20.08
C SER A 236 19.02 -9.60 -18.66
N SER A 237 19.80 -8.97 -17.80
CA SER A 237 20.12 -9.52 -16.48
C SER A 237 19.06 -9.23 -15.43
N VAL A 238 18.24 -8.18 -15.64
CA VAL A 238 17.17 -7.79 -14.71
C VAL A 238 15.79 -8.01 -15.31
N VAL A 239 15.43 -7.32 -16.39
CA VAL A 239 14.05 -7.33 -16.92
C VAL A 239 13.63 -8.70 -17.44
N ILE A 240 14.44 -9.32 -18.31
CA ILE A 240 14.12 -10.65 -18.85
C ILE A 240 14.11 -11.70 -17.72
N ARG A 241 15.12 -11.63 -16.85
CA ARG A 241 15.38 -12.63 -15.82
C ARG A 241 14.35 -12.61 -14.70
N PHE A 242 14.10 -11.46 -14.09
CA PHE A 242 13.31 -11.36 -12.86
C PHE A 242 11.86 -10.90 -13.07
N ILE A 243 11.56 -10.15 -14.15
CA ILE A 243 10.22 -9.58 -14.36
C ILE A 243 9.42 -10.40 -15.38
N GLY A 244 10.03 -10.70 -16.51
CA GLY A 244 9.58 -11.84 -17.30
C GLY A 244 8.36 -11.70 -18.19
N GLU A 245 8.33 -10.67 -19.02
CA GLU A 245 7.34 -10.51 -20.07
C GLU A 245 7.74 -11.28 -21.34
N LYS A 246 6.79 -11.85 -22.11
CA LYS A 246 7.11 -12.51 -23.39
C LYS A 246 7.22 -11.53 -24.57
N LYS A 247 6.50 -10.40 -24.53
CA LYS A 247 6.44 -9.44 -25.64
C LYS A 247 7.51 -8.37 -25.51
N HIS A 248 8.14 -8.01 -26.64
CA HIS A 248 9.27 -7.06 -26.65
C HIS A 248 8.89 -5.66 -26.16
N TYR A 249 7.71 -5.14 -26.52
CA TYR A 249 7.32 -3.78 -26.14
C TYR A 249 7.14 -3.60 -24.63
N VAL A 250 6.55 -4.59 -23.93
CA VAL A 250 6.37 -4.51 -22.48
C VAL A 250 7.73 -4.59 -21.77
N ARG A 251 8.67 -5.39 -22.30
CA ARG A 251 10.05 -5.43 -21.77
C ARG A 251 10.73 -4.07 -21.87
N SER A 252 10.62 -3.40 -23.02
CA SER A 252 11.19 -2.07 -23.21
C SER A 252 10.57 -1.05 -22.24
N GLN A 253 9.25 -1.11 -22.04
CA GLN A 253 8.56 -0.25 -21.07
C GLN A 253 9.04 -0.52 -19.64
N ASN A 254 9.10 -1.78 -19.20
CA ASN A 254 9.61 -2.15 -17.88
C ASN A 254 11.04 -1.67 -17.65
N ALA A 255 11.89 -1.73 -18.68
CA ALA A 255 13.24 -1.19 -18.60
C ALA A 255 13.22 0.33 -18.37
N SER A 256 12.41 1.08 -19.13
CA SER A 256 12.24 2.52 -18.96
C SER A 256 11.67 2.88 -17.58
N ASP A 257 10.67 2.15 -17.10
CA ASP A 257 10.08 2.42 -15.78
C ASP A 257 11.05 2.08 -14.64
N LEU A 258 11.86 1.03 -14.79
CA LEU A 258 12.94 0.74 -13.84
C LEU A 258 14.00 1.84 -13.83
N LEU A 259 14.35 2.44 -14.97
CA LEU A 259 15.28 3.57 -15.01
C LEU A 259 14.73 4.74 -14.19
N VAL A 260 13.48 5.11 -14.41
CA VAL A 260 12.81 6.18 -13.64
C VAL A 260 12.76 5.85 -12.16
N LEU A 261 12.37 4.61 -11.79
CA LEU A 261 12.28 4.14 -10.41
C LEU A 261 13.64 4.22 -9.68
N ASN A 262 14.73 3.98 -10.39
CA ASN A 262 16.10 3.98 -9.86
C ASN A 262 16.82 5.33 -10.05
N GLY A 263 16.14 6.37 -10.54
CA GLY A 263 16.74 7.68 -10.77
C GLY A 263 17.83 7.70 -11.84
N LEU A 264 17.78 6.77 -12.80
CA LEU A 264 18.75 6.63 -13.87
C LEU A 264 18.24 7.27 -15.16
N ALA A 265 19.08 8.11 -15.79
CA ALA A 265 18.76 8.70 -17.09
C ALA A 265 18.93 7.72 -18.25
N ASP A 266 19.85 6.74 -18.12
CA ASP A 266 20.16 5.75 -19.15
C ASP A 266 20.68 4.46 -18.49
N ALA A 267 20.34 3.31 -19.07
CA ALA A 267 20.82 2.00 -18.64
C ALA A 267 22.35 1.84 -18.77
N ARG A 268 23.00 2.64 -19.62
CA ARG A 268 24.47 2.69 -19.76
C ARG A 268 25.18 3.24 -18.52
N HIS A 269 24.46 3.92 -17.63
CA HIS A 269 25.04 4.42 -16.37
C HIS A 269 25.08 3.35 -15.27
N LEU A 270 24.64 2.12 -15.54
CA LEU A 270 24.73 1.03 -14.60
C LEU A 270 26.17 0.62 -14.34
N SER A 271 26.57 0.66 -13.08
CA SER A 271 27.91 0.28 -12.64
C SER A 271 27.91 -1.08 -11.93
N PRO A 272 28.93 -1.93 -12.13
CA PRO A 272 29.10 -3.14 -11.32
C PRO A 272 29.10 -2.82 -9.83
N GLY A 273 28.43 -3.65 -9.03
CA GLY A 273 28.24 -3.46 -7.59
C GLY A 273 27.06 -2.57 -7.21
N GLN A 274 26.50 -1.81 -8.16
CA GLN A 274 25.29 -0.99 -7.94
C GLN A 274 24.08 -1.89 -7.70
N TYR A 275 23.21 -1.50 -6.78
CA TYR A 275 21.94 -2.18 -6.58
C TYR A 275 20.83 -1.57 -7.44
N ILE A 276 20.05 -2.44 -8.10
CA ILE A 276 18.82 -2.07 -8.78
C ILE A 276 17.62 -2.52 -7.98
N LYS A 277 16.74 -1.56 -7.73
CA LYS A 277 15.48 -1.66 -7.03
C LYS A 277 14.39 -2.12 -8.01
N ILE A 278 13.67 -3.18 -7.66
CA ILE A 278 12.63 -3.81 -8.48
C ILE A 278 11.37 -3.98 -7.60
N PRO A 279 10.19 -3.50 -8.03
CA PRO A 279 8.94 -3.70 -7.30
C PRO A 279 8.66 -5.18 -7.10
N LEU A 280 8.24 -5.57 -5.89
CA LEU A 280 8.02 -6.98 -5.55
C LEU A 280 6.90 -7.59 -6.41
N GLU A 281 5.90 -6.79 -6.75
CA GLU A 281 4.79 -7.17 -7.62
C GLU A 281 5.21 -7.41 -9.08
N TRP A 282 6.39 -6.95 -9.49
CA TRP A 282 6.95 -7.24 -10.82
C TRP A 282 7.79 -8.50 -10.84
N ILE A 283 8.18 -9.04 -9.68
CA ILE A 283 9.03 -10.21 -9.60
C ILE A 283 8.23 -11.46 -9.99
N ARG A 284 8.79 -12.26 -10.89
CA ARG A 284 8.27 -13.57 -11.27
C ARG A 284 8.07 -14.46 -10.03
N PRO A 285 6.98 -15.25 -9.97
CA PRO A 285 6.70 -16.13 -8.84
C PRO A 285 7.85 -17.09 -8.48
N GLU A 286 8.61 -17.56 -9.46
CA GLU A 286 9.75 -18.47 -9.24
C GLU A 286 10.82 -17.90 -8.29
N TYR A 287 10.94 -16.57 -8.20
CA TYR A 287 11.90 -15.88 -7.33
C TYR A 287 11.31 -15.46 -5.98
N LEU A 288 10.03 -15.74 -5.72
CA LEU A 288 9.37 -15.47 -4.44
C LEU A 288 9.27 -16.77 -3.62
N TYR A 289 9.43 -16.67 -2.29
CA TYR A 289 9.10 -17.76 -1.37
C TYR A 289 8.64 -17.22 -0.01
N HIS A 290 7.96 -18.07 0.74
CA HIS A 290 7.29 -17.75 1.99
C HIS A 290 8.30 -17.82 3.14
N VAL A 291 8.31 -16.85 4.06
CA VAL A 291 9.15 -16.91 5.26
C VAL A 291 8.36 -17.50 6.43
N PRO A 292 8.70 -18.70 6.93
CA PRO A 292 7.91 -19.37 7.96
C PRO A 292 7.99 -18.71 9.36
N SER A 293 8.97 -17.83 9.59
CA SER A 293 9.42 -17.48 10.95
C SER A 293 8.59 -16.41 11.67
N ILE A 294 7.48 -15.91 11.11
CA ILE A 294 6.65 -14.84 11.72
C ILE A 294 5.29 -15.34 12.20
N TYR A 295 5.02 -16.64 12.07
CA TYR A 295 3.76 -17.22 12.51
C TYR A 295 3.73 -17.36 14.03
N ARG A 296 2.88 -16.58 14.69
CA ARG A 296 2.59 -16.77 16.12
C ARG A 296 1.77 -18.05 16.24
N SER A 297 2.38 -19.15 16.69
CA SER A 297 1.62 -20.33 17.07
C SER A 297 0.79 -19.95 18.30
N SER A 298 -0.54 -20.07 18.22
CA SER A 298 -1.42 -19.92 19.38
C SER A 298 -1.41 -21.18 20.26
N GLU A 299 -0.74 -22.25 19.83
CA GLU A 299 -0.65 -23.53 20.54
C GLU A 299 0.45 -23.58 21.60
N GLU A 300 1.46 -22.68 21.54
CA GLU A 300 2.57 -22.67 22.52
C GLU A 300 2.22 -22.08 23.90
N PHE A 301 1.03 -21.48 24.08
CA PHE A 301 0.63 -20.94 25.40
C PHE A 301 -0.07 -21.95 26.32
N ASN A 302 -0.39 -23.15 25.85
CA ASN A 302 -1.12 -24.15 26.63
C ASN A 302 -0.35 -25.46 26.90
N SER A 303 0.87 -25.61 26.41
CA SER A 303 1.61 -26.89 26.50
C SER A 303 2.89 -26.85 27.34
N GLU A 304 3.42 -25.69 27.75
CA GLU A 304 4.59 -25.63 28.65
C GLU A 304 4.21 -25.52 30.13
N LYS A 305 3.50 -26.55 30.60
CA LYS A 305 3.58 -26.94 32.02
C LYS A 305 3.55 -28.46 32.15
N LYS A 306 4.61 -29.13 31.67
CA LYS A 306 5.13 -30.40 32.21
C LYS A 306 6.43 -30.84 31.51
N VAL A 307 7.57 -30.59 32.18
CA VAL A 307 8.77 -31.44 32.42
C VAL A 307 9.05 -32.54 31.35
N LYS A 308 10.24 -32.71 30.74
CA LYS A 308 11.58 -32.91 31.34
C LYS A 308 12.72 -32.68 30.33
N SER A 309 13.79 -32.14 30.88
CA SER A 309 15.17 -32.00 30.39
C SER A 309 15.77 -33.27 29.78
N GLN A 310 16.39 -33.15 28.60
CA GLN A 310 17.54 -33.97 28.20
C GLN A 310 18.54 -33.12 27.39
N GLN A 311 19.78 -33.10 27.88
CA GLN A 311 20.93 -32.36 27.38
C GLN A 311 21.34 -32.85 25.98
N TYR A 312 21.61 -31.91 25.06
CA TYR A 312 22.33 -32.18 23.81
C TYR A 312 23.79 -31.72 23.94
N LEU A 313 24.72 -32.63 23.66
CA LEU A 313 26.14 -32.35 23.38
C LEU A 313 26.34 -32.13 21.85
N PRO A 314 27.35 -31.35 21.44
CA PRO A 314 27.38 -30.69 20.13
C PRO A 314 28.14 -31.44 19.01
N TYR A 315 27.65 -31.22 17.78
CA TYR A 315 28.27 -31.26 16.45
C TYR A 315 29.62 -32.00 16.24
N HIS A 316 29.59 -33.02 15.37
CA HIS A 316 30.77 -33.60 14.71
C HIS A 316 31.05 -32.96 13.34
N ILE A 317 32.32 -32.67 13.09
CA ILE A 317 32.91 -32.15 11.84
C ILE A 317 33.27 -33.29 10.88
N LEU A 318 33.25 -32.95 9.59
CA LEU A 318 33.47 -33.71 8.35
C LEU A 318 34.70 -34.67 8.31
N GLN A 319 34.43 -35.89 7.80
CA GLN A 319 35.13 -36.81 6.85
C GLN A 319 36.55 -36.43 6.31
N PRO A 320 37.42 -37.40 5.85
CA PRO A 320 37.06 -38.43 4.86
C PRO A 320 37.80 -39.80 4.82
N GLU A 321 37.15 -40.68 4.06
CA GLU A 321 37.60 -41.77 3.16
C GLU A 321 38.45 -42.97 3.62
N SER A 322 37.87 -44.13 3.33
CA SER A 322 38.39 -45.49 3.37
C SER A 322 39.31 -45.79 2.18
N GLY A 323 40.57 -46.13 2.46
CA GLY A 323 41.47 -46.83 1.54
C GLY A 323 41.72 -48.26 2.02
N ASN A 324 41.30 -49.23 1.22
CA ASN A 324 41.47 -50.66 1.45
C ASN A 324 42.86 -51.12 0.99
N SER A 325 43.64 -51.81 1.85
CA SER A 325 44.64 -52.79 1.39
C SER A 325 45.11 -53.68 2.55
N ASN A 326 44.96 -55.00 2.36
CA ASN A 326 45.63 -56.05 3.13
C ASN A 326 47.03 -56.27 2.56
N GLY A 327 48.02 -56.52 3.42
CA GLY A 327 49.35 -56.94 2.98
C GLY A 327 50.34 -57.04 4.14
N ILE A 328 50.89 -58.23 4.31
CA ILE A 328 51.66 -58.72 5.45
C ILE A 328 53.18 -58.47 5.26
N ASP A 329 53.89 -58.33 6.39
CA ASP A 329 55.30 -58.70 6.69
C ASP A 329 56.56 -57.86 6.35
N ILE A 330 57.28 -57.55 7.45
CA ILE A 330 58.73 -57.73 7.79
C ILE A 330 59.80 -56.75 7.22
N ILE A 331 60.76 -56.43 8.12
CA ILE A 331 62.17 -55.95 8.00
C ILE A 331 62.35 -54.42 8.11
N SER A 332 62.77 -53.84 9.25
CA SER A 332 64.08 -53.79 9.94
C SER A 332 65.19 -52.98 9.21
N GLN A 333 65.65 -51.91 9.89
CA GLN A 333 66.96 -51.23 9.78
C GLN A 333 67.33 -50.65 8.39
N ARG A 334 67.58 -49.35 8.24
CA ARG A 334 68.58 -48.50 8.90
C ARG A 334 68.26 -47.03 8.62
#